data_AF-A0A7S0JXH2-F1
#
_entry.id   AF-A0A7S0JXH2-F1
#
_cell.length_a   1.000
_cell.length_b   1.000
_cell.length_c   1.000
_cell.angle_alpha   90.00
_cell.angle_beta   90.00
_cell.angle_gamma   90.00
#
_symmetry.space_group_name_H-M   'P 1'
#
loop_
_entity.id
_entity.type
_entity.pdbx_description
1 polymer ?
#
loop_
_entity_poly.entity_id
_entity_poly.type
_entity_poly.pdbx_seq_one_letter_code
_entity_poly.pdbx_strand_id
1 'polypeptide(L)'
;EQLTEYISYAKSQVQPELSDEAKELLVAGYTDMRRQGVLAGGRKVITATPRQLESLIRLAEAHARLFLRTEVVAEDVEEAIRLVNVATQRAATDPSTGTIDLDMIHTGKTAVARDAVAMLKTAVQTWLTNQAFESGHKLTIG
;
A
#
# COMPACT_ATOMS: atom_id res chain seq x y z
N GLU A 1 -8.43 22.73 -27.01
CA GLU A 1 -7.78 23.98 -26.56
C GLU A 1 -8.26 24.40 -25.18
N GLN A 2 -9.57 24.60 -24.95
CA GLN A 2 -10.13 25.06 -23.66
C GLN A 2 -9.77 24.21 -22.43
N LEU A 3 -9.76 22.87 -22.53
CA LEU A 3 -9.41 22.00 -21.39
C LEU A 3 -7.93 22.12 -20.99
N THR A 4 -7.03 22.23 -21.98
CA THR A 4 -5.59 22.36 -21.72
C THR A 4 -5.27 23.68 -21.03
N GLU A 5 -5.95 24.75 -21.46
CA GLU A 5 -5.86 26.06 -20.84
C GLU A 5 -6.39 26.02 -19.39
N TYR A 6 -7.54 25.38 -19.17
CA TYR A 6 -8.10 25.18 -17.83
C TYR A 6 -7.14 24.46 -16.88
N ILE A 7 -6.58 23.32 -17.32
CA ILE A 7 -5.62 22.55 -16.51
C ILE A 7 -4.37 23.38 -16.22
N SER A 8 -3.89 24.16 -17.19
CA SER A 8 -2.70 25.01 -17.02
C SER A 8 -2.96 26.16 -16.03
N TYR A 9 -4.15 26.76 -16.11
CA TYR A 9 -4.60 27.79 -15.15
C TYR A 9 -4.69 27.20 -13.74
N ALA A 10 -5.42 26.08 -13.56
CA ALA A 10 -5.57 25.43 -12.27
C ALA A 10 -4.24 25.04 -11.62
N LYS A 11 -3.27 24.54 -12.41
CA LYS A 11 -1.94 24.17 -11.91
C LYS A 11 -1.08 25.37 -11.49
N SER A 12 -1.23 26.51 -12.14
CA SER A 12 -0.38 27.69 -11.90
C SER A 12 -0.95 28.65 -10.86
N GLN A 13 -2.27 28.75 -10.76
CA GLN A 13 -2.96 29.75 -9.93
C GLN A 13 -3.53 29.19 -8.64
N VAL A 14 -3.70 27.86 -8.53
CA VAL A 14 -4.39 27.23 -7.40
C VAL A 14 -3.45 26.28 -6.65
N GLN A 15 -3.21 26.62 -5.39
CA GLN A 15 -2.44 25.81 -4.44
C GLN A 15 -3.32 25.57 -3.21
N PRO A 16 -4.14 24.50 -3.20
CA PRO A 16 -5.07 24.25 -2.10
C PRO A 16 -4.34 23.95 -0.79
N GLU A 17 -4.85 24.48 0.31
CA GLU A 17 -4.38 24.14 1.66
C GLU A 17 -5.32 23.13 2.32
N LEU A 18 -4.79 22.28 3.20
CA LEU A 18 -5.59 21.30 3.92
C LEU A 18 -6.41 21.96 5.03
N SER A 19 -7.74 21.84 4.96
CA SER A 19 -8.62 22.14 6.10
C SER A 19 -8.33 21.19 7.27
N ASP A 20 -8.73 21.57 8.47
CA ASP A 20 -8.56 20.73 9.66
C ASP A 20 -9.39 19.44 9.57
N GLU A 21 -10.62 19.54 9.04
CA GLU A 21 -11.48 18.39 8.78
C GLU A 21 -10.82 17.40 7.78
N ALA A 22 -10.23 17.91 6.70
CA ALA A 22 -9.53 17.08 5.72
C ALA A 22 -8.34 16.35 6.34
N LYS A 23 -7.57 16.99 7.23
CA LYS A 23 -6.45 16.36 7.94
C LYS A 23 -6.93 15.20 8.79
N GLU A 24 -8.01 15.38 9.55
CA GLU A 24 -8.59 14.33 10.39
C GLU A 24 -9.05 13.14 9.55
N LEU A 25 -9.76 13.39 8.44
CA LEU A 25 -10.20 12.35 7.51
C LEU A 25 -9.05 11.60 6.85
N LEU A 26 -7.98 12.29 6.44
CA LEU A 26 -6.78 11.67 5.86
C LEU A 26 -6.10 10.72 6.86
N VAL A 27 -5.99 11.14 8.12
CA VAL A 27 -5.41 10.30 9.19
C VAL A 27 -6.31 9.10 9.49
N ALA A 28 -7.63 9.29 9.54
CA ALA A 28 -8.59 8.22 9.73
C ALA A 28 -8.51 7.20 8.59
N GLY A 29 -8.58 7.65 7.34
CA GLY A 29 -8.46 6.80 6.14
C GLY A 29 -7.15 6.03 6.10
N TYR A 30 -6.02 6.68 6.38
CA TYR A 30 -4.72 6.02 6.48
C TYR A 30 -4.69 4.94 7.58
N THR A 31 -5.25 5.23 8.76
CA THR A 31 -5.27 4.30 9.89
C THR A 31 -6.14 3.08 9.59
N ASP A 32 -7.26 3.26 8.92
CA ASP A 32 -8.15 2.17 8.53
C ASP A 32 -7.54 1.29 7.45
N MET A 33 -6.91 1.87 6.42
CA MET A 33 -6.12 1.10 5.44
C MET A 33 -5.02 0.28 6.14
N ARG A 34 -4.38 0.86 7.16
CA ARG A 34 -3.36 0.18 7.95
C ARG A 34 -3.94 -0.99 8.75
N ARG A 35 -5.12 -0.84 9.37
CA ARG A 35 -5.81 -1.91 10.12
C ARG A 35 -6.26 -3.05 9.23
N GLN A 36 -6.79 -2.75 8.05
CA GLN A 36 -7.24 -3.77 7.09
C GLN A 36 -6.12 -4.70 6.65
N GLY A 37 -4.90 -4.19 6.46
CA GLY A 37 -3.72 -5.01 6.16
C GLY A 37 -3.33 -6.00 7.27
N VAL A 38 -3.72 -5.73 8.52
CA VAL A 38 -3.42 -6.61 9.68
C VAL A 38 -4.43 -7.74 9.83
N LEU A 39 -5.68 -7.51 9.43
CA LEU A 39 -6.80 -8.44 9.62
C LEU A 39 -6.84 -9.58 8.58
N ALA A 40 -6.14 -9.44 7.45
CA ALA A 40 -6.09 -10.44 6.37
C ALA A 40 -5.23 -11.69 6.68
N GLY A 41 -5.29 -12.19 7.93
CA GLY A 41 -4.84 -13.55 8.25
C GLY A 41 -3.61 -13.68 9.15
N GLY A 42 -3.36 -12.76 10.09
CA GLY A 42 -2.41 -12.96 11.20
C GLY A 42 -0.92 -13.05 10.82
N ARG A 43 -0.60 -13.10 9.52
CA ARG A 43 0.73 -12.82 9.00
C ARG A 43 0.87 -11.31 8.93
N LYS A 44 1.97 -10.75 9.46
CA LYS A 44 2.36 -9.34 9.32
C LYS A 44 2.57 -9.01 7.83
N VAL A 45 1.47 -8.84 7.11
CA VAL A 45 1.40 -8.36 5.73
C VAL A 45 1.59 -6.85 5.80
N ILE A 46 2.42 -6.32 4.91
CA ILE A 46 3.06 -5.02 5.10
C ILE A 46 2.00 -3.91 5.09
N THR A 47 1.78 -3.37 6.29
CA THR A 47 0.89 -2.28 6.66
C THR A 47 1.08 -1.03 5.80
N ALA A 48 -0.02 -0.30 5.60
CA ALA A 48 -0.02 0.95 4.85
C ALA A 48 1.19 1.86 5.20
N THR A 49 1.99 2.18 4.19
CA THR A 49 3.25 2.93 4.36
C THR A 49 2.97 4.42 4.47
N PRO A 50 3.81 5.22 5.14
CA PRO A 50 3.68 6.69 5.16
C PRO A 50 3.58 7.31 3.76
N ARG A 51 4.17 6.68 2.75
CA ARG A 51 4.04 7.08 1.34
C ARG A 51 2.59 7.07 0.86
N GLN A 52 1.74 6.17 1.34
CA GLN A 52 0.33 6.13 0.96
C GLN A 52 -0.45 7.32 1.52
N LEU A 53 -0.12 7.78 2.73
CA LEU A 53 -0.69 9.02 3.26
C LEU A 53 -0.30 10.22 2.38
N GLU A 54 0.97 10.32 1.98
CA GLU A 54 1.39 11.36 1.02
C GLU A 54 0.67 11.24 -0.34
N SER A 55 0.43 10.02 -0.83
CA SER A 55 -0.33 9.81 -2.06
C SER A 55 -1.78 10.27 -1.93
N LEU A 56 -2.43 9.98 -0.80
CA LEU A 56 -3.79 10.44 -0.51
C LEU A 56 -3.87 11.97 -0.45
N ILE A 57 -2.92 12.61 0.24
CA ILE A 57 -2.82 14.09 0.30
C ILE A 57 -2.72 14.67 -1.12
N ARG A 58 -1.81 14.16 -1.94
CA ARG A 58 -1.63 14.65 -3.32
C ARG A 58 -2.88 14.46 -4.18
N LEU A 59 -3.62 13.35 -4.01
CA LEU A 59 -4.86 13.09 -4.72
C LEU A 59 -5.97 14.06 -4.29
N ALA A 60 -6.12 14.29 -2.99
CA ALA A 60 -7.11 15.23 -2.46
C ALA A 60 -6.83 16.68 -2.91
N GLU A 61 -5.56 17.12 -2.83
CA GLU A 61 -5.14 18.42 -3.35
C GLU A 61 -5.36 18.54 -4.87
N ALA A 62 -5.09 17.48 -5.64
CA ALA A 62 -5.34 17.49 -7.08
C ALA A 62 -6.84 17.59 -7.40
N HIS A 63 -7.69 16.91 -6.61
CA HIS A 63 -9.14 16.98 -6.73
C HIS A 63 -9.65 18.39 -6.40
N ALA A 64 -9.25 18.98 -5.27
CA ALA A 64 -9.60 20.36 -4.91
C ALA A 64 -9.18 21.37 -5.99
N ARG A 65 -7.97 21.19 -6.55
CA ARG A 65 -7.41 22.04 -7.62
C ARG A 65 -8.20 21.95 -8.92
N LEU A 66 -8.74 20.78 -9.26
CA LEU A 66 -9.61 20.61 -10.44
C LEU A 66 -10.87 21.47 -10.35
N PHE A 67 -11.35 21.77 -9.13
CA PHE A 67 -12.49 22.64 -8.87
C PHE A 67 -12.08 24.09 -8.55
N LEU A 68 -10.80 24.45 -8.74
CA LEU A 68 -10.24 25.76 -8.43
C LEU A 68 -10.43 26.18 -6.95
N ARG A 69 -10.52 25.22 -6.03
CA ARG A 69 -10.67 25.50 -4.60
C ARG A 69 -9.33 25.85 -3.98
N THR A 70 -9.33 26.83 -3.08
CA THR A 70 -8.15 27.22 -2.29
C THR A 70 -7.96 26.35 -1.05
N GLU A 71 -8.96 25.55 -0.71
CA GLU A 71 -8.94 24.68 0.46
C GLU A 71 -9.44 23.28 0.06
N VAL A 72 -8.80 22.25 0.64
CA VAL A 72 -9.21 20.85 0.51
C VAL A 72 -10.31 20.57 1.51
N VAL A 73 -11.48 20.14 1.03
CA VAL A 73 -12.63 19.80 1.86
C VAL A 73 -12.77 18.29 2.03
N ALA A 74 -13.65 17.84 2.94
CA ALA A 74 -13.90 16.43 3.21
C ALA A 74 -14.16 15.60 1.94
N GLU A 75 -14.98 16.12 1.04
CA GLU A 75 -15.35 15.47 -0.23
C GLU A 75 -14.13 15.12 -1.10
N ASP A 76 -13.08 15.95 -1.08
CA ASP A 76 -11.85 15.70 -1.84
C ASP A 76 -11.07 14.50 -1.29
N VAL A 77 -11.08 14.36 0.04
CA VAL A 77 -10.41 13.27 0.74
C VAL A 77 -11.19 11.98 0.56
N GLU A 78 -12.52 12.02 0.66
CA GLU A 78 -13.39 10.87 0.42
C GLU A 78 -13.19 10.31 -0.99
N GLU A 79 -13.13 11.18 -2.01
CA GLU A 79 -12.90 10.76 -3.38
C GLU A 79 -11.49 10.19 -3.57
N ALA A 80 -10.46 10.79 -2.96
CA ALA A 80 -9.11 10.24 -2.98
C ALA A 80 -9.03 8.83 -2.38
N ILE A 81 -9.68 8.62 -1.22
CA ILE A 81 -9.77 7.30 -0.57
C ILE A 81 -10.51 6.31 -1.47
N ARG A 82 -11.65 6.72 -2.05
CA ARG A 82 -12.44 5.89 -2.97
C ARG A 82 -11.60 5.45 -4.17
N LEU A 83 -10.85 6.37 -4.79
CA LEU A 83 -9.98 6.07 -5.93
C LEU A 83 -8.90 5.04 -5.58
N VAL A 84 -8.23 5.23 -4.43
CA VAL A 84 -7.20 4.29 -3.96
C VAL A 84 -7.81 2.92 -3.69
N ASN A 85 -8.97 2.85 -3.02
CA ASN A 85 -9.65 1.58 -2.74
C ASN A 85 -10.04 0.84 -4.02
N VAL A 86 -10.60 1.54 -5.02
CA VAL A 86 -10.98 0.94 -6.31
C VAL A 86 -9.74 0.45 -7.07
N ALA A 87 -8.66 1.24 -7.09
CA ALA A 87 -7.41 0.86 -7.76
C ALA A 87 -6.79 -0.37 -7.10
N THR A 88 -6.75 -0.40 -5.76
CA THR A 88 -6.26 -1.53 -4.97
C THR A 88 -7.13 -2.77 -5.15
N GLN A 89 -8.46 -2.65 -5.13
CA GLN A 89 -9.35 -3.79 -5.30
C GLN A 89 -9.21 -4.42 -6.70
N ARG A 90 -9.15 -3.59 -7.76
CA ARG A 90 -8.91 -4.06 -9.13
C ARG A 90 -7.54 -4.74 -9.28
N ALA A 91 -6.50 -4.17 -8.68
CA ALA A 91 -5.15 -4.72 -8.76
C ALA A 91 -4.97 -5.99 -7.90
N ALA A 92 -5.78 -6.15 -6.85
CA ALA A 92 -5.68 -7.29 -5.94
C ALA A 92 -6.55 -8.47 -6.38
N THR A 93 -7.42 -8.30 -7.38
CA THR A 93 -8.23 -9.40 -7.92
C THR A 93 -7.36 -10.25 -8.85
N ASP A 94 -6.81 -11.36 -8.34
CA ASP A 94 -6.11 -12.35 -9.14
C ASP A 94 -7.09 -13.02 -10.14
N PRO A 95 -6.86 -12.96 -11.47
CA PRO A 95 -7.72 -13.55 -12.49
C PRO A 95 -7.94 -15.06 -12.33
N SER A 96 -7.03 -15.75 -11.65
CA SER A 96 -7.02 -17.21 -11.52
C SER A 96 -7.62 -17.74 -10.22
N THR A 97 -7.63 -16.94 -9.14
CA THR A 97 -8.05 -17.40 -7.80
C THR A 97 -9.17 -16.57 -7.19
N GLY A 98 -9.42 -15.35 -7.68
CA GLY A 98 -10.45 -14.45 -7.15
C GLY A 98 -10.18 -13.94 -5.73
N THR A 99 -9.02 -14.26 -5.13
CA THR A 99 -8.65 -13.84 -3.77
C THR A 99 -7.76 -12.60 -3.80
N ILE A 100 -8.04 -11.67 -2.89
CA ILE A 100 -7.37 -10.37 -2.73
C ILE A 100 -6.01 -10.58 -2.05
N ASP A 101 -4.90 -10.52 -2.79
CA ASP A 101 -3.54 -10.52 -2.21
C ASP A 101 -2.87 -9.15 -2.38
N LEU A 102 -3.07 -8.28 -1.40
CA LEU A 102 -2.54 -6.91 -1.35
C LEU A 102 -0.99 -6.87 -1.38
N ASP A 103 -0.33 -7.96 -0.96
CA ASP A 103 1.13 -8.08 -0.93
C ASP A 103 1.74 -8.18 -2.34
N MET A 104 0.97 -8.67 -3.31
CA MET A 104 1.38 -8.75 -4.72
C MET A 104 1.58 -7.35 -5.32
N ILE A 105 0.73 -6.38 -4.95
CA ILE A 105 0.77 -5.01 -5.46
C ILE A 105 1.99 -4.25 -4.95
N HIS A 106 2.32 -4.42 -3.67
CA HIS A 106 3.40 -3.66 -3.03
C HIS A 106 4.78 -4.27 -3.22
N THR A 107 4.90 -5.60 -3.29
CA THR A 107 6.19 -6.30 -3.29
C THR A 107 6.50 -7.03 -4.60
N GLY A 108 5.53 -7.14 -5.52
CA GLY A 108 5.66 -7.92 -6.75
C GLY A 108 5.79 -9.44 -6.52
N LYS A 109 5.61 -9.90 -5.28
CA LYS A 109 5.69 -11.32 -4.88
C LYS A 109 4.42 -11.69 -4.13
N THR A 110 3.80 -12.81 -4.50
CA THR A 110 2.62 -13.33 -3.81
C THR A 110 3.02 -13.86 -2.42
N ALA A 111 2.07 -13.85 -1.48
CA ALA A 111 2.28 -14.46 -0.17
C ALA A 111 2.69 -15.93 -0.31
N VAL A 112 2.08 -16.65 -1.26
CA VAL A 112 2.40 -18.05 -1.60
C VAL A 112 3.85 -18.22 -2.05
N ALA A 113 4.34 -17.34 -2.95
CA ALA A 113 5.72 -17.41 -3.42
C ALA A 113 6.73 -17.13 -2.30
N ARG A 114 6.40 -16.22 -1.37
CA ARG A 114 7.25 -15.92 -0.21
C ARG A 114 7.29 -17.08 0.78
N ASP A 115 6.15 -17.68 1.08
CA ASP A 115 6.03 -18.85 1.96
C ASP A 115 6.79 -20.04 1.38
N ALA A 116 6.70 -20.27 0.05
CA ALA A 116 7.47 -21.32 -0.63
C ALA A 116 8.99 -21.13 -0.49
N VAL A 117 9.48 -19.89 -0.65
CA VAL A 117 10.90 -19.57 -0.46
C VAL A 117 11.33 -19.75 1.00
N ALA A 118 10.48 -19.37 1.96
CA ALA A 118 10.76 -19.55 3.38
C ALA A 118 10.83 -21.05 3.76
N MET A 119 9.89 -21.86 3.29
CA MET A 119 9.90 -23.31 3.49
C MET A 119 11.15 -23.96 2.90
N LEU A 120 11.55 -23.57 1.69
CA LEU A 120 12.78 -24.07 1.07
C LEU A 120 14.01 -23.73 1.92
N LYS A 121 14.11 -22.50 2.41
CA LYS A 121 15.20 -22.08 3.30
C LYS A 121 15.25 -22.95 4.56
N THR A 122 14.11 -23.18 5.20
CA THR A 122 14.03 -24.03 6.40
C THR A 122 14.44 -25.47 6.08
N ALA A 123 13.93 -26.05 5.00
CA ALA A 123 14.29 -27.41 4.59
C ALA A 123 15.79 -27.56 4.32
N VAL A 124 16.41 -26.58 3.64
CA VAL A 124 17.86 -26.56 3.38
C VAL A 124 18.64 -26.41 4.68
N GLN A 125 18.23 -25.53 5.59
CA GLN A 125 18.88 -25.40 6.90
C GLN A 125 18.79 -26.70 7.70
N THR A 126 17.63 -27.36 7.73
CA THR A 126 17.45 -28.64 8.41
C THR A 126 18.32 -29.72 7.79
N TRP A 127 18.40 -29.78 6.45
CA TRP A 127 19.24 -30.74 5.75
C TRP A 127 20.73 -30.54 6.05
N LEU A 128 21.24 -29.30 5.97
CA LEU A 128 22.62 -28.97 6.33
C LEU A 128 22.93 -29.31 7.79
N THR A 129 22.00 -29.04 8.70
CA THR A 129 22.17 -29.35 10.14
C THR A 129 22.25 -30.86 10.37
N ASN A 130 21.39 -31.64 9.71
CA ASN A 130 21.40 -33.11 9.81
C ASN A 130 22.66 -33.71 9.18
N GLN A 131 23.10 -33.19 8.03
CA GLN A 131 24.32 -33.65 7.37
C GLN A 131 25.58 -33.34 8.21
N ALA A 132 25.64 -32.17 8.86
CA ALA A 132 26.72 -31.85 9.79
C ALA A 132 26.76 -32.80 11.01
N PHE A 133 25.59 -33.28 11.45
CA PHE A 133 25.45 -34.24 12.54
C PHE A 133 25.92 -35.65 12.14
N GLU A 134 25.58 -36.12 10.94
CA GLU A 134 26.01 -37.42 10.40
C GLU A 134 27.51 -37.48 10.08
N SER A 135 28.13 -36.34 9.78
CA SER A 135 29.55 -36.23 9.42
C SER A 135 30.50 -36.14 10.62
N GLY A 136 29.98 -36.15 11.86
CA GLY A 136 30.79 -36.06 13.09
C GLY A 136 31.52 -34.73 13.31
N HIS A 137 31.31 -33.72 12.47
CA HIS A 137 31.91 -32.40 12.63
C HIS A 137 31.00 -31.51 13.49
N LYS A 138 31.33 -31.39 14.78
CA LYS A 138 30.78 -30.37 15.68
C LYS A 138 31.15 -28.99 15.13
N LEU A 139 30.23 -28.33 14.44
CA LEU A 139 30.32 -26.89 14.21
C LEU A 139 29.92 -26.19 15.51
N THR A 140 30.90 -25.90 16.36
CA THR A 140 30.75 -24.89 17.42
C THR A 140 30.61 -23.53 16.75
N ILE A 141 29.39 -22.97 16.78
CA ILE A 141 29.13 -21.60 16.37
C ILE A 141 29.08 -20.76 17.66
N GLY A 142 30.05 -19.86 17.80
CA GLY A 142 30.01 -18.73 18.74
C GLY A 142 29.46 -17.48 18.07
#